data_AF-A0A7S0BCD0-F1
#
_entry.id   AF-A0A7S0BCD0-F1
#
_cell.length_a   1.000
_cell.length_b   1.000
_cell.length_c   1.000
_cell.angle_alpha   90.00
_cell.angle_beta   90.00
_cell.angle_gamma   90.00
#
_symmetry.space_group_name_H-M   'P 1'
#
loop_
_entity.id
_entity.type
_entity.pdbx_description
1 polymer ?
#
loop_
_entity_poly.entity_id
_entity_poly.type
_entity_poly.pdbx_seq_one_letter_code
_entity_poly.pdbx_strand_id
1 'polypeptide(L)'
;GLCLDQNLFEIVVKGYAFLWHQIRCMVAVLFRVGSCLEPPSIVERLLRIDDGAEFSGGKPTYRLASEIPLILYDCEYPPGVAPFCDYQAPCGMVSKRMYDPFTDTWLRYAMRAAVTSSLIREVDAIPIEGGARWAEERNSREPLILDKDPEKLELPKRRREGTLDQKQVLHRRKLDRKNKAKSASSM
;
A
#
# COMPACT_ATOMS: atom_id res chain seq x y z
N GLY A 1 -29.28 4.10 15.19
CA GLY A 1 -28.00 4.68 14.71
C GLY A 1 -27.45 3.76 13.64
N LEU A 2 -26.96 4.30 12.53
CA LEU A 2 -26.42 3.52 11.40
C LEU A 2 -25.19 2.72 11.87
N CYS A 3 -25.41 1.45 12.19
CA CYS A 3 -24.34 0.51 12.51
C CYS A 3 -23.74 0.04 11.18
N LEU A 4 -22.73 0.76 10.69
CA LEU A 4 -21.77 0.17 9.77
C LEU A 4 -20.91 -0.76 10.64
N ASP A 5 -21.29 -2.04 10.73
CA ASP A 5 -20.46 -3.08 11.35
C ASP A 5 -19.16 -3.17 10.54
N GLN A 6 -18.18 -2.34 10.89
CA GLN A 6 -16.88 -2.28 10.24
C GLN A 6 -15.83 -2.35 11.33
N ASN A 7 -15.34 -3.56 11.58
CA ASN A 7 -14.07 -3.75 12.25
C ASN A 7 -12.96 -3.24 11.30
N LEU A 8 -12.81 -1.92 11.23
CA LEU A 8 -11.75 -1.27 10.49
C LEU A 8 -10.46 -1.40 11.32
N PHE A 9 -9.45 -2.00 10.71
CA PHE A 9 -8.11 -2.06 11.29
C PHE A 9 -7.21 -1.10 10.54
N GLU A 10 -6.40 -0.35 11.28
CA GLU A 10 -5.43 0.57 10.72
C GLU A 10 -3.99 0.14 11.03
N ILE A 11 -3.08 0.48 10.13
CA ILE A 11 -1.63 0.39 10.34
C ILE A 11 -1.07 1.78 10.11
N VAL A 12 -0.54 2.37 11.18
CA VAL A 12 0.14 3.67 11.12
C VAL A 12 1.64 3.44 10.95
N VAL A 13 2.20 3.97 9.87
CA VAL A 13 3.64 3.89 9.58
C VAL A 13 4.22 5.31 9.57
N LYS A 14 5.18 5.56 10.46
CA LYS A 14 5.90 6.83 10.57
C LYS A 14 7.36 6.66 10.17
N GLY A 15 7.88 7.58 9.37
CA GLY A 15 9.27 7.57 8.92
C GLY A 15 9.62 8.81 8.10
N TYR A 16 10.91 9.04 7.89
CA TYR A 16 11.39 10.21 7.14
C TYR A 16 11.11 10.12 5.64
N ALA A 17 11.25 8.92 5.07
CA ALA A 17 11.03 8.65 3.66
C ALA A 17 10.71 7.17 3.45
N PHE A 18 10.00 6.89 2.36
CA PHE A 18 9.64 5.54 1.95
C PHE A 18 10.08 5.28 0.50
N LEU A 19 10.53 4.07 0.22
CA LEU A 19 10.77 3.62 -1.15
C LEU A 19 9.43 3.45 -1.89
N TRP A 20 9.50 3.46 -3.23
CA TRP A 20 8.32 3.26 -4.06
C TRP A 20 7.63 1.92 -3.70
N HIS A 21 6.34 2.00 -3.39
CA HIS A 21 5.48 0.89 -2.97
C HIS A 21 5.88 0.20 -1.66
N GLN A 22 6.81 0.74 -0.86
CA GLN A 22 7.30 0.09 0.36
C GLN A 22 6.17 -0.23 1.35
N ILE A 23 5.33 0.75 1.66
CA ILE A 23 4.20 0.58 2.59
C ILE A 23 3.23 -0.49 2.08
N ARG A 24 2.86 -0.41 0.79
CA ARG A 24 1.96 -1.39 0.17
C ARG A 24 2.55 -2.82 0.16
N CYS A 25 3.87 -2.95 0.05
CA CYS A 25 4.55 -4.24 0.20
C CYS A 25 4.49 -4.77 1.63
N MET A 26 4.67 -3.91 2.64
CA MET A 26 4.56 -4.30 4.05
C MET A 26 3.15 -4.77 4.38
N VAL A 27 2.15 -4.00 3.98
CA VAL A 27 0.73 -4.32 4.21
C VAL A 27 0.34 -5.63 3.50
N ALA A 28 0.85 -5.88 2.29
CA ALA A 28 0.63 -7.15 1.59
C ALA A 28 1.12 -8.35 2.40
N VAL A 29 2.32 -8.27 3.00
CA VAL A 29 2.86 -9.35 3.85
C VAL A 29 2.01 -9.53 5.11
N LEU A 30 1.64 -8.43 5.77
CA LEU A 30 0.82 -8.47 6.98
C LEU A 30 -0.55 -9.09 6.72
N PHE A 31 -1.17 -8.80 5.57
CA PHE A 31 -2.39 -9.48 5.15
C PHE A 31 -2.16 -10.99 5.02
N ARG A 32 -1.10 -11.45 4.34
CA ARG A 32 -0.81 -12.89 4.22
C ARG A 32 -0.65 -13.58 5.58
N VAL A 33 0.00 -12.91 6.53
CA VAL A 33 0.12 -13.40 7.90
C VAL A 33 -1.25 -13.44 8.60
N GLY A 34 -2.06 -12.38 8.46
CA GLY A 34 -3.41 -12.32 9.02
C GLY A 34 -4.37 -13.38 8.48
N SER A 35 -4.19 -13.83 7.24
CA SER A 35 -4.94 -14.97 6.67
C SER A 35 -4.32 -16.34 6.96
N CYS A 36 -3.30 -16.43 7.80
CA CYS A 36 -2.61 -17.70 8.09
C CYS A 36 -2.01 -18.38 6.85
N LEU A 37 -1.72 -17.61 5.79
CA LEU A 37 -1.11 -18.12 4.55
C LEU A 37 0.41 -17.97 4.56
N GLU A 38 0.95 -17.25 5.54
CA GLU A 38 2.37 -17.13 5.84
C GLU A 38 2.54 -17.12 7.37
N PRO A 39 3.60 -17.73 7.93
CA PRO A 39 3.86 -17.65 9.36
C PRO A 39 4.36 -16.24 9.72
N PRO A 40 4.10 -15.72 10.95
CA PRO A 40 4.59 -14.41 11.38
C PRO A 40 6.12 -14.24 11.26
N SER A 41 6.88 -15.35 11.35
CA SER A 41 8.33 -15.38 11.18
C SER A 41 8.80 -14.93 9.79
N ILE A 42 7.93 -14.88 8.77
CA ILE A 42 8.28 -14.37 7.44
C ILE A 42 8.81 -12.93 7.50
N VAL A 43 8.28 -12.09 8.40
CA VAL A 43 8.70 -10.68 8.52
C VAL A 43 10.17 -10.61 8.92
N GLU A 44 10.56 -11.40 9.92
CA GLU A 44 11.96 -11.48 10.36
C GLU A 44 12.86 -11.99 9.23
N ARG A 45 12.45 -13.07 8.55
CA ARG A 45 13.22 -13.66 7.44
C ARG A 45 13.40 -12.67 6.27
N LEU A 46 12.40 -11.84 5.98
CA LEU A 46 12.46 -10.79 4.95
C LEU A 46 13.37 -9.62 5.31
N LEU A 47 13.51 -9.31 6.60
CA LEU A 47 14.36 -8.22 7.10
C LEU A 47 15.82 -8.64 7.33
N ARG A 48 16.13 -9.94 7.28
CA ARG A 48 17.50 -10.45 7.36
C ARG A 48 18.32 -10.05 6.13
N ILE A 49 19.50 -9.49 6.39
CA ILE A 49 20.41 -8.90 5.38
C ILE A 49 21.82 -9.54 5.37
N ASP A 50 22.04 -10.57 6.18
CA ASP A 50 23.30 -11.30 6.26
C ASP A 50 23.53 -12.23 5.06
N ASP A 51 24.78 -12.69 4.88
CA ASP A 51 25.16 -13.54 3.75
C ASP A 51 24.44 -14.91 3.74
N GLY A 52 23.93 -15.35 4.90
CA GLY A 52 23.10 -16.54 5.05
C GLY A 52 21.59 -16.29 4.92
N ALA A 53 21.15 -15.06 4.64
CA ALA A 53 19.73 -14.71 4.60
C ALA A 53 19.00 -15.51 3.51
N GLU A 54 17.87 -16.11 3.88
CA GLU A 54 17.05 -16.96 3.00
C GLU A 54 16.68 -16.25 1.68
N PHE A 55 16.34 -14.96 1.77
CA PHE A 55 15.93 -14.18 0.62
C PHE A 55 17.08 -13.41 -0.04
N SER A 56 18.34 -13.79 0.23
CA SER A 56 19.57 -13.23 -0.37
C SER A 56 19.58 -13.20 -1.90
N GLY A 57 18.80 -14.07 -2.55
CA GLY A 57 18.58 -14.10 -4.00
C GLY A 57 17.41 -13.24 -4.51
N GLY A 58 16.56 -12.73 -3.63
CA GLY A 58 15.36 -11.96 -3.96
C GLY A 58 14.21 -12.26 -3.01
N LYS A 59 13.40 -11.22 -2.71
CA LYS A 59 12.21 -11.40 -1.88
C LYS A 59 11.09 -12.11 -2.67
N PRO A 60 10.20 -12.83 -1.99
CA PRO A 60 9.00 -13.38 -2.60
C PRO A 60 8.07 -12.28 -3.15
N THR A 61 7.25 -12.63 -4.14
CA THR A 61 6.43 -11.68 -4.92
C THR A 61 4.97 -11.68 -4.45
N TYR A 62 4.65 -10.83 -3.46
CA TYR A 62 3.26 -10.62 -3.04
C TYR A 62 2.53 -9.64 -3.97
N ARG A 63 1.23 -9.87 -4.20
CA ARG A 63 0.36 -8.85 -4.82
C ARG A 63 0.36 -7.61 -3.93
N LEU A 64 0.52 -6.43 -4.53
CA LEU A 64 0.49 -5.18 -3.78
C LEU A 64 -0.88 -4.99 -3.13
N ALA A 65 -0.89 -4.55 -1.86
CA ALA A 65 -2.10 -4.09 -1.22
C ALA A 65 -2.75 -2.97 -2.06
N SER A 66 -4.08 -2.81 -1.99
CA SER A 66 -4.77 -1.72 -2.70
C SER A 66 -4.18 -0.36 -2.31
N GLU A 67 -4.15 0.58 -3.26
CA GLU A 67 -3.78 1.98 -2.98
C GLU A 67 -4.92 2.80 -2.41
N ILE A 68 -6.17 2.36 -2.61
CA ILE A 68 -7.36 3.08 -2.17
C ILE A 68 -7.33 3.41 -0.66
N PRO A 69 -6.96 2.50 0.27
CA PRO A 69 -6.93 2.81 1.70
C PRO A 69 -5.62 3.50 2.16
N LEU A 70 -4.67 3.79 1.27
CA LEU A 70 -3.40 4.40 1.65
C LEU A 70 -3.54 5.91 1.75
N ILE A 71 -3.51 6.42 2.98
CA ILE A 71 -3.73 7.85 3.28
C ILE A 71 -2.44 8.44 3.88
N LEU A 72 -1.94 9.54 3.29
CA LEU A 72 -0.97 10.40 3.96
C LEU A 72 -1.72 11.27 4.96
N TYR A 73 -1.60 10.92 6.24
CA TYR A 73 -2.37 11.56 7.31
C TYR A 73 -1.66 12.78 7.92
N ASP A 74 -0.35 12.70 8.18
CA ASP A 74 0.38 13.74 8.90
C ASP A 74 1.82 13.89 8.38
N CYS A 75 2.34 15.12 8.47
CA CYS A 75 3.69 15.51 8.12
C CYS A 75 4.25 16.46 9.19
N GLU A 76 5.29 16.01 9.90
CA GLU A 76 5.95 16.80 10.93
C GLU A 76 7.00 17.75 10.33
N TYR A 77 6.97 19.01 10.75
CA TYR A 77 7.95 20.03 10.36
C TYR A 77 8.56 20.69 11.61
N PRO A 78 9.84 21.08 11.55
CA PRO A 78 10.42 21.94 12.58
C PRO A 78 9.66 23.27 12.69
N PRO A 79 9.64 23.89 13.89
CA PRO A 79 8.97 25.16 14.10
C PRO A 79 9.52 26.24 13.17
N GLY A 80 8.62 27.01 12.54
CA GLY A 80 8.98 28.13 11.65
C GLY A 80 9.42 27.75 10.24
N VAL A 81 9.39 26.46 9.86
CA VAL A 81 9.88 26.00 8.55
C VAL A 81 8.78 25.67 7.55
N ALA A 82 7.54 25.45 7.99
CA ALA A 82 6.45 25.10 7.09
C ALA A 82 5.71 26.38 6.59
N PRO A 83 5.92 26.81 5.33
CA PRO A 83 5.38 28.07 4.80
C PRO A 83 3.86 28.05 4.58
N PHE A 84 3.22 26.88 4.72
CA PHE A 84 1.77 26.71 4.57
C PHE A 84 1.04 26.62 5.91
N CYS A 85 1.75 26.46 7.03
CA CYS A 85 1.17 26.51 8.37
C CYS A 85 1.33 27.90 9.00
N ASP A 86 1.21 28.95 8.20
CA ASP A 86 0.91 30.31 8.67
C ASP A 86 -0.60 30.50 8.91
N TYR A 87 -1.37 29.41 9.05
CA TYR A 87 -2.75 29.51 9.54
C TYR A 87 -2.71 29.87 11.01
N GLN A 88 -2.64 31.18 11.25
CA GLN A 88 -2.71 31.86 12.55
C GLN A 88 -4.16 31.81 13.09
N ALA A 89 -4.83 30.66 12.98
CA ALA A 89 -5.95 30.39 13.85
C ALA A 89 -5.41 30.17 15.27
N PRO A 90 -6.21 30.51 16.30
CA PRO A 90 -5.94 30.05 17.65
C PRO A 90 -5.61 28.55 17.61
N CYS A 91 -4.48 28.16 18.19
CA CYS A 91 -4.05 26.77 18.20
C CYS A 91 -5.21 25.86 18.64
N GLY A 92 -5.57 24.88 17.81
CA GLY A 92 -6.64 23.91 18.11
C GLY A 92 -8.01 24.16 17.47
N MET A 93 -8.16 25.12 16.55
CA MET A 93 -9.41 25.30 15.79
C MET A 93 -9.24 24.92 14.31
N VAL A 94 -10.11 24.02 13.82
CA VAL A 94 -10.24 23.70 12.39
C VAL A 94 -11.16 24.74 11.75
N SER A 95 -10.75 25.32 10.61
CA SER A 95 -11.59 26.24 9.86
C SER A 95 -12.90 25.58 9.45
N LYS A 96 -14.04 26.26 9.63
CA LYS A 96 -15.33 25.82 9.09
C LYS A 96 -15.26 25.52 7.59
N ARG A 97 -14.47 26.30 6.84
CA ARG A 97 -14.23 26.09 5.40
C ARG A 97 -13.53 24.77 5.10
N MET A 98 -12.74 24.26 6.04
CA MET A 98 -12.12 22.93 5.93
C MET A 98 -13.09 21.85 6.40
N TYR A 99 -13.77 22.05 7.53
CA TYR A 99 -14.67 21.05 8.12
C TYR A 99 -15.91 20.72 7.27
N ASP A 100 -16.63 21.75 6.79
CA ASP A 100 -17.92 21.56 6.11
C ASP A 100 -17.81 20.64 4.88
N PRO A 101 -16.84 20.82 3.95
CA PRO A 101 -16.71 19.94 2.79
C PRO A 101 -16.39 18.49 3.14
N PHE A 102 -15.60 18.24 4.20
CA PHE A 102 -15.29 16.87 4.63
C PHE A 102 -16.52 16.18 5.19
N THR A 103 -17.28 16.85 6.05
CA THR A 103 -18.50 16.28 6.64
C THR A 103 -19.59 16.02 5.61
N ASP A 104 -19.82 16.96 4.70
CA ASP A 104 -20.77 16.83 3.61
C ASP A 104 -20.38 15.70 2.64
N THR A 105 -19.08 15.58 2.34
CA THR A 105 -18.56 14.47 1.52
C THR A 105 -18.70 13.13 2.22
N TRP A 106 -18.35 13.04 3.50
CA TRP A 106 -18.55 11.84 4.30
C TRP A 106 -20.02 11.43 4.34
N LEU A 107 -20.93 12.37 4.61
CA LEU A 107 -22.36 12.10 4.69
C LEU A 107 -22.89 11.58 3.35
N ARG A 108 -22.49 12.18 2.22
CA ARG A 108 -22.84 11.69 0.88
C ARG A 108 -22.38 10.26 0.65
N TYR A 109 -21.13 9.94 0.97
CA TYR A 109 -20.59 8.60 0.77
C TYR A 109 -21.21 7.58 1.74
N ALA A 110 -21.45 7.96 2.99
CA ALA A 110 -22.12 7.12 3.98
C ALA A 110 -23.55 6.78 3.55
N MET A 111 -24.32 7.78 3.09
CA MET A 111 -25.67 7.56 2.55
C MET A 111 -25.65 6.68 1.31
N ARG A 112 -24.76 6.97 0.34
CA ARG A 112 -24.61 6.14 -0.87
C ARG A 112 -24.26 4.70 -0.52
N ALA A 113 -23.27 4.50 0.36
CA ALA A 113 -22.88 3.17 0.81
C ALA A 113 -24.04 2.45 1.51
N ALA A 114 -24.79 3.11 2.39
CA ALA A 114 -25.92 2.52 3.10
C ALA A 114 -27.06 2.13 2.15
N VAL A 115 -27.46 3.03 1.25
CA VAL A 115 -28.51 2.78 0.25
C VAL A 115 -28.10 1.65 -0.68
N THR A 116 -26.90 1.73 -1.26
CA THR A 116 -26.39 0.69 -2.16
C THR A 116 -26.24 -0.64 -1.44
N SER A 117 -25.80 -0.66 -0.18
CA SER A 117 -25.71 -1.91 0.61
C SER A 117 -27.10 -2.51 0.86
N SER A 118 -28.12 -1.70 1.16
CA SER A 118 -29.49 -2.18 1.30
C SER A 118 -30.00 -2.78 0.00
N LEU A 119 -29.78 -2.11 -1.14
CA LEU A 119 -30.19 -2.60 -2.45
C LEU A 119 -29.46 -3.91 -2.82
N ILE A 120 -28.16 -4.00 -2.55
CA ILE A 120 -27.38 -5.22 -2.79
C ILE A 120 -27.95 -6.38 -1.97
N ARG A 121 -28.32 -6.18 -0.71
CA ARG A 121 -28.91 -7.23 0.13
C ARG A 121 -30.23 -7.77 -0.43
N GLU A 122 -31.07 -6.89 -0.96
CA GLU A 122 -32.32 -7.29 -1.64
C GLU A 122 -32.02 -8.05 -2.93
N VAL A 123 -31.05 -7.58 -3.73
CA VAL A 123 -30.65 -8.24 -4.97
C VAL A 123 -29.99 -9.61 -4.72
N ASP A 124 -29.21 -9.75 -3.66
CA ASP A 124 -28.59 -11.03 -3.29
C ASP A 124 -29.62 -12.06 -2.81
N ALA A 125 -30.80 -11.63 -2.36
CA ALA A 125 -31.92 -12.51 -2.06
C ALA A 125 -32.64 -13.04 -3.32
N ILE A 126 -32.39 -12.45 -4.50
CA ILE A 126 -33.03 -12.85 -5.77
C ILE A 126 -32.18 -13.91 -6.49
N PRO A 127 -32.73 -15.09 -6.82
CA PRO A 127 -32.05 -16.08 -7.64
C PRO A 127 -31.82 -15.55 -9.07
N ILE A 128 -30.58 -15.61 -9.56
CA ILE A 128 -30.24 -15.19 -10.93
C ILE A 128 -30.38 -16.37 -11.90
N GLU A 129 -31.03 -16.15 -13.05
CA GLU A 129 -31.02 -17.08 -14.17
C GLU A 129 -29.61 -17.19 -14.78
N GLY A 130 -29.03 -18.39 -14.83
CA GLY A 130 -27.71 -18.62 -15.45
C GLY A 130 -26.58 -19.19 -14.58
N GLY A 131 -26.89 -19.73 -13.39
CA GLY A 131 -26.05 -20.72 -12.70
C GLY A 131 -25.11 -20.21 -11.58
N ALA A 132 -24.75 -21.14 -10.69
CA ALA A 132 -23.99 -20.97 -9.45
C ALA A 132 -22.69 -20.15 -9.58
N ARG A 133 -22.10 -20.10 -10.78
CA ARG A 133 -20.84 -19.39 -11.09
C ARG A 133 -20.88 -17.89 -10.82
N TRP A 134 -22.00 -17.21 -11.10
CA TRP A 134 -22.14 -15.76 -10.86
C TRP A 134 -22.42 -15.41 -9.38
N ALA A 135 -22.97 -16.36 -8.62
CA ALA A 135 -23.17 -16.21 -7.19
C ALA A 135 -21.82 -16.33 -6.43
N GLU A 136 -20.95 -17.26 -6.85
CA GLU A 136 -19.57 -17.37 -6.35
C GLU A 136 -18.73 -16.11 -6.64
N GLU A 137 -18.85 -15.53 -7.84
CA GLU A 137 -18.12 -14.31 -8.24
C GLU A 137 -18.60 -13.04 -7.51
N ARG A 138 -19.86 -12.99 -7.08
CA ARG A 138 -20.40 -11.89 -6.25
C ARG A 138 -19.96 -12.00 -4.79
N ASN A 139 -20.03 -13.21 -4.21
CA ASN A 139 -19.57 -13.46 -2.84
C ASN A 139 -18.05 -13.36 -2.67
N SER A 140 -17.29 -13.31 -3.78
CA SER A 140 -15.84 -13.07 -3.78
C SER A 140 -15.45 -11.60 -3.97
N ARG A 141 -16.41 -10.68 -4.17
CA ARG A 141 -16.19 -9.22 -4.08
C ARG A 141 -16.11 -8.78 -2.62
N GLU A 142 -15.24 -9.42 -1.85
CA GLU A 142 -14.88 -8.96 -0.52
C GLU A 142 -14.01 -7.69 -0.64
N PRO A 143 -14.22 -6.68 0.22
CA PRO A 143 -13.35 -5.53 0.26
C PRO A 143 -11.91 -5.98 0.59
N LEU A 144 -10.96 -5.60 -0.29
CA LEU A 144 -9.53 -5.95 -0.22
C LEU A 144 -9.25 -7.46 -0.11
N ILE A 145 -9.25 -8.13 -1.27
CA ILE A 145 -8.86 -9.54 -1.42
C ILE A 145 -7.45 -9.77 -0.85
N LEU A 146 -7.44 -10.46 0.30
CA LEU A 146 -6.51 -11.54 0.59
C LEU A 146 -6.83 -12.69 -0.37
N ASP A 147 -5.92 -13.01 -1.30
CA ASP A 147 -6.06 -14.20 -2.15
C ASP A 147 -6.23 -15.42 -1.25
N LYS A 148 -7.45 -15.96 -1.18
CA LYS A 148 -7.83 -17.11 -0.36
C LYS A 148 -7.30 -18.45 -0.91
N ASP A 149 -6.71 -18.47 -2.10
CA ASP A 149 -6.12 -19.66 -2.72
C ASP A 149 -4.74 -19.96 -2.08
N PRO A 150 -4.60 -21.00 -1.24
CA PRO A 150 -3.32 -21.36 -0.61
C PRO A 150 -2.36 -22.06 -1.58
N GLU A 151 -2.87 -22.71 -2.63
CA GLU A 151 -2.09 -23.60 -3.51
C GLU A 151 -1.30 -22.88 -4.60
N LYS A 152 -1.50 -21.56 -4.81
CA LYS A 152 -0.82 -20.78 -5.87
C LYS A 152 0.48 -20.09 -5.42
N LEU A 153 1.03 -20.40 -4.25
CA LEU A 153 2.15 -19.65 -3.66
C LEU A 153 3.56 -20.07 -4.10
N GLU A 154 3.74 -20.45 -5.35
CA GLU A 154 5.10 -20.46 -5.92
C GLU A 154 5.47 -19.04 -6.33
N LEU A 155 6.09 -18.33 -5.39
CA LEU A 155 6.49 -16.94 -5.57
C LEU A 155 7.68 -16.88 -6.53
N PRO A 156 7.59 -16.20 -7.68
CA PRO A 156 8.69 -16.11 -8.61
C PRO A 156 9.89 -15.40 -7.96
N LYS A 157 11.07 -16.01 -8.08
CA LYS A 157 12.33 -15.43 -7.59
C LYS A 157 12.66 -14.16 -8.38
N ARG A 158 12.52 -13.00 -7.76
CA ARG A 158 12.90 -11.72 -8.37
C ARG A 158 14.42 -11.56 -8.35
N ARG A 159 15.02 -11.16 -9.47
CA ARG A 159 16.43 -10.76 -9.53
C ARG A 159 16.66 -9.53 -8.65
N ARG A 160 17.57 -9.61 -7.68
CA ARG A 160 17.96 -8.45 -6.85
C ARG A 160 18.60 -7.36 -7.72
N GLU A 161 18.24 -6.10 -7.43
CA GLU A 161 19.06 -4.97 -7.85
C GLU A 161 20.28 -4.90 -6.94
N GLY A 162 21.44 -4.51 -7.50
CA GLY A 162 22.66 -4.35 -6.69
C GLY A 162 22.50 -3.30 -5.60
N THR A 163 23.32 -3.38 -4.56
CA THR A 163 23.35 -2.43 -3.43
C THR A 163 23.60 -0.99 -3.91
N LEU A 164 23.29 0.00 -3.07
CA LEU A 164 23.55 1.41 -3.40
C LEU A 164 25.03 1.64 -3.76
N ASP A 165 25.94 1.05 -2.99
CA ASP A 165 27.38 1.12 -3.27
C ASP A 165 27.74 0.49 -4.61
N GLN A 166 27.17 -0.69 -4.92
CA GLN A 166 27.37 -1.33 -6.23
C GLN A 166 26.84 -0.45 -7.37
N LYS A 167 25.69 0.20 -7.20
CA LYS A 167 25.10 1.13 -8.17
C LYS A 167 25.96 2.39 -8.34
N GLN A 168 26.49 2.94 -7.24
CA GLN A 168 27.38 4.10 -7.27
C GLN A 168 28.71 3.78 -7.98
N VAL A 169 29.28 2.59 -7.76
CA VAL A 169 30.47 2.10 -8.47
C VAL A 169 30.19 1.95 -9.97
N LEU A 170 29.04 1.35 -10.33
CA LEU A 170 28.64 1.22 -11.73
C LEU A 170 28.40 2.58 -12.41
N HIS A 171 27.82 3.54 -11.70
CA HIS A 171 27.62 4.90 -12.19
C HIS A 171 28.96 5.60 -12.47
N ARG A 172 29.91 5.48 -11.54
CA ARG A 172 31.28 6.02 -11.68
C ARG A 172 31.99 5.44 -12.90
N ARG A 173 31.94 4.11 -13.06
CA ARG A 173 32.48 3.40 -14.25
C ARG A 173 31.83 3.86 -15.57
N LYS A 174 30.54 4.17 -15.57
CA LYS A 174 29.83 4.70 -16.75
C LYS A 174 30.29 6.11 -17.10
N LEU A 175 30.52 6.97 -16.09
CA LEU A 175 31.07 8.31 -16.27
C LEU A 175 32.49 8.25 -16.85
N ASP A 176 33.35 7.39 -16.31
CA ASP A 176 34.73 7.24 -16.78
C ASP A 176 34.78 6.79 -18.25
N ARG A 177 33.93 5.84 -18.64
CA ARG A 177 33.79 5.41 -20.04
C ARG A 177 33.33 6.55 -20.95
N LYS A 178 32.36 7.36 -20.50
CA LYS A 178 31.82 8.49 -21.25
C LYS A 178 32.87 9.60 -21.41
N ASN A 179 33.67 9.86 -20.38
CA ASN A 179 34.76 10.83 -20.41
C ASN A 179 35.89 10.35 -21.33
N LYS A 180 36.28 9.08 -21.25
CA LYS A 180 37.30 8.49 -22.14
C LYS A 180 36.90 8.53 -23.61
N ALA A 181 35.63 8.28 -23.92
CA ALA A 181 35.08 8.39 -25.27
C ALA A 181 35.07 9.84 -25.80
N LYS A 182 34.80 10.83 -24.94
CA LYS A 182 34.88 12.25 -25.31
C LYS A 182 36.30 12.71 -25.61
N SER A 183 37.28 12.29 -24.81
CA SER A 183 38.69 12.62 -25.04
C SER A 183 39.27 11.96 -26.30
N ALA A 184 38.78 10.77 -26.67
CA ALA A 184 39.19 10.08 -27.90
C ALA A 184 38.55 10.67 -29.18
N SER A 185 37.48 11.45 -29.04
CA SER A 185 36.77 12.09 -30.17
C SER A 185 37.21 13.56 -30.39
N SER A 186 38.13 14.06 -29.56
CA SER A 186 38.69 15.41 -29.59
C SER A 186 40.18 15.44 -30.00
N MET A 187 40.73 14.28 -30.40
CA MET A 187 42.01 14.11 -31.09
C MET A 187 41.72 13.71 -32.54
#